data_AF-A0A8J2VQM5-F1
#
_entry.id   AF-A0A8J2VQM5-F1
#
_cell.length_a   1.000
_cell.length_b   1.000
_cell.length_c   1.000
_cell.angle_alpha   90.00
_cell.angle_beta   90.00
_cell.angle_gamma   90.00
#
_symmetry.space_group_name_H-M   'P 1'
#
loop_
_entity.id
_entity.type
_entity.pdbx_description
1 polymer ?
#
loop_
_entity_poly.entity_id
_entity_poly.type
_entity_poly.pdbx_seq_one_letter_code
_entity_poly.pdbx_strand_id
1 'polypeptide(L)'
;MKFFIALCLLAVAAAAPPYDNIQVVKYDNDNIGIGNYRFLLEQSDGSKQEQYGELKNEGQVGQAVQVRGSYSWIAPDGYKYTVNYVADENGYRSTIDKEERQYRLSSQ
;
A
#
# COMPACT_ATOMS: atom_id res chain seq x y z
N MET A 1 -30.80 -36.73 -6.46
CA MET A 1 -30.28 -35.70 -7.39
C MET A 1 -30.47 -34.27 -6.87
N LYS A 2 -31.70 -33.84 -6.49
CA LYS A 2 -31.95 -32.47 -5.96
C LYS A 2 -31.14 -32.12 -4.69
N PHE A 3 -30.98 -33.08 -3.77
CA PHE A 3 -30.17 -32.90 -2.55
C PHE A 3 -28.67 -32.69 -2.82
N PHE A 4 -28.11 -33.35 -3.84
CA PHE A 4 -26.71 -33.16 -4.21
C PHE A 4 -26.46 -31.78 -4.80
N ILE A 5 -27.40 -31.27 -5.61
CA ILE A 5 -27.32 -29.92 -6.17
C ILE A 5 -27.42 -28.87 -5.05
N ALA A 6 -28.33 -29.06 -4.09
CA ALA A 6 -28.46 -28.15 -2.94
C ALA A 6 -27.19 -28.13 -2.06
N LEU A 7 -26.58 -29.30 -1.82
CA LEU A 7 -25.32 -29.41 -1.07
C LEU A 7 -24.15 -28.73 -1.81
N CYS A 8 -24.05 -28.93 -3.13
CA CYS A 8 -23.03 -28.26 -3.93
C CYS A 8 -23.19 -26.73 -3.91
N LEU A 9 -24.42 -26.22 -3.99
CA LEU A 9 -24.67 -24.77 -3.90
C LEU A 9 -24.32 -24.21 -2.52
N LEU A 10 -24.61 -24.95 -1.44
CA LEU A 10 -24.24 -24.55 -0.08
C LEU A 10 -22.72 -24.53 0.12
N ALA A 11 -22.00 -25.52 -0.43
CA ALA A 11 -20.55 -25.61 -0.36
C ALA A 11 -19.87 -24.45 -1.13
N VAL A 12 -20.40 -24.06 -2.29
CA VAL A 12 -19.91 -22.90 -3.05
C VAL A 12 -20.16 -21.59 -2.31
N ALA A 13 -21.32 -21.43 -1.67
CA ALA A 13 -21.62 -20.24 -0.87
C ALA A 13 -20.73 -20.12 0.38
N ALA A 14 -20.40 -21.24 1.03
CA ALA A 14 -19.52 -21.27 2.19
C ALA A 14 -18.03 -21.07 1.83
N ALA A 15 -17.66 -21.25 0.56
CA ALA A 15 -16.28 -21.09 0.07
C ALA A 15 -15.98 -19.66 -0.43
N ALA A 16 -16.91 -18.71 -0.29
CA ALA A 16 -16.62 -17.32 -0.57
C ALA A 16 -15.49 -16.84 0.37
N PRO A 17 -14.39 -16.25 -0.16
CA PRO A 17 -13.34 -15.74 0.70
C PRO A 17 -13.92 -14.66 1.61
N PRO A 18 -13.54 -14.61 2.90
CA PRO A 18 -13.91 -13.48 3.74
C PRO A 18 -13.32 -12.22 3.10
N TYR A 19 -14.19 -11.32 2.62
CA TYR A 19 -13.78 -9.98 2.30
C TYR A 19 -13.58 -9.27 3.63
N ASP A 20 -12.32 -9.14 4.05
CA ASP A 20 -12.00 -8.23 5.14
C ASP A 20 -12.45 -6.83 4.72
N ASN A 21 -13.28 -6.21 5.54
CA ASN A 21 -13.81 -4.89 5.28
C ASN A 21 -12.72 -3.85 5.60
N ILE A 22 -11.77 -3.70 4.69
CA ILE A 22 -10.64 -2.78 4.81
C ILE A 22 -11.12 -1.37 4.52
N GLN A 23 -10.90 -0.48 5.48
CA GLN A 23 -11.34 0.91 5.43
C GLN A 23 -10.14 1.84 5.28
N VAL A 24 -10.33 2.95 4.57
CA VAL A 24 -9.34 4.04 4.54
C VAL A 24 -9.41 4.78 5.87
N VAL A 25 -8.30 4.77 6.61
CA VAL A 25 -8.17 5.44 7.92
C VAL A 25 -7.54 6.81 7.77
N LYS A 26 -6.63 6.97 6.81
CA LYS A 26 -6.02 8.25 6.49
C LYS A 26 -5.81 8.38 4.99
N TYR A 27 -6.11 9.56 4.47
CA TYR A 27 -5.88 9.91 3.09
C TYR A 27 -5.45 11.38 3.03
N ASP A 28 -4.36 11.64 2.33
CA ASP A 28 -3.85 12.98 2.04
C ASP A 28 -3.35 13.00 0.59
N ASN A 29 -3.74 14.02 -0.16
CA ASN A 29 -3.31 14.21 -1.54
C ASN A 29 -3.18 15.70 -1.80
N ASP A 30 -1.95 16.17 -1.70
CA ASP A 30 -1.56 17.54 -2.03
C ASP A 30 -0.94 17.53 -3.43
N ASN A 31 -1.77 17.83 -4.42
CA ASN A 31 -1.36 17.92 -5.81
C ASN A 31 -2.15 19.04 -6.49
N ILE A 32 -1.48 20.17 -6.70
CA ILE A 32 -2.06 21.34 -7.38
C ILE A 32 -1.96 21.28 -8.91
N GLY A 33 -1.51 20.14 -9.46
CA GLY A 33 -1.37 19.92 -10.90
C GLY A 33 -0.13 20.56 -11.54
N ILE A 34 0.76 21.14 -10.73
CA ILE A 34 1.96 21.85 -11.18
C ILE A 34 3.11 21.46 -10.24
N GLY A 35 4.22 20.99 -10.81
CA GLY A 35 5.45 20.71 -10.07
C GLY A 35 5.35 19.53 -9.09
N ASN A 36 5.46 19.83 -7.80
CA ASN A 36 5.61 18.85 -6.74
C ASN A 36 4.25 18.33 -6.26
N TYR A 37 4.21 17.10 -5.76
CA TYR A 37 3.01 16.53 -5.15
C TYR A 37 3.36 15.67 -3.93
N ARG A 38 2.38 15.48 -3.06
CA ARG A 38 2.43 14.53 -1.94
C ARG A 38 1.17 13.68 -1.92
N PHE A 39 1.34 12.40 -1.65
CA PHE A 39 0.25 11.46 -1.46
C PHE A 39 0.52 10.58 -0.25
N LEU A 40 -0.51 10.33 0.55
CA LEU A 40 -0.47 9.41 1.66
C LEU A 40 -1.81 8.66 1.78
N LEU A 41 -1.73 7.36 1.99
CA LEU A 41 -2.84 6.46 2.22
C LEU A 41 -2.51 5.53 3.38
N GLU A 42 -3.41 5.39 4.34
CA GLU A 42 -3.35 4.40 5.42
C GLU A 42 -4.70 3.68 5.50
N GLN A 43 -4.65 2.35 5.61
CA GLN A 43 -5.82 1.49 5.66
C GLN A 43 -5.90 0.75 7.00
N SER A 44 -7.10 0.26 7.34
CA SER A 44 -7.39 -0.35 8.64
C SER A 44 -6.68 -1.68 8.89
N ASP A 45 -6.18 -2.33 7.84
CA ASP A 45 -5.34 -3.53 7.91
C ASP A 45 -3.88 -3.23 8.28
N GLY A 46 -3.53 -1.94 8.43
CA GLY A 46 -2.18 -1.48 8.73
C GLY A 46 -1.30 -1.28 7.50
N SER A 47 -1.84 -1.48 6.29
CA SER A 47 -1.14 -1.10 5.07
C SER A 47 -1.07 0.41 4.93
N LYS A 48 0.07 0.89 4.42
CA LYS A 48 0.37 2.31 4.28
C LYS A 48 1.14 2.57 3.00
N GLN A 49 0.85 3.68 2.34
CA GLN A 49 1.62 4.20 1.22
C GLN A 49 1.86 5.69 1.42
N GLU A 50 3.07 6.15 1.18
CA GLU A 50 3.42 7.58 1.15
C GLU A 50 4.35 7.82 -0.04
N GLN A 51 4.12 8.90 -0.79
CA GLN A 51 5.01 9.30 -1.87
C GLN A 51 5.07 10.82 -2.01
N TYR A 52 6.22 11.30 -2.46
CA TYR A 52 6.51 12.68 -2.78
C TYR A 52 7.13 12.73 -4.17
N GLY A 53 6.49 13.48 -5.07
CA GLY A 53 7.03 13.78 -6.39
C GLY A 53 7.59 15.20 -6.43
N GLU A 54 8.74 15.35 -7.07
CA GLU A 54 9.41 16.62 -7.30
C GLU A 54 9.71 16.79 -8.79
N LEU A 55 9.36 17.95 -9.35
CA LEU A 55 9.77 18.32 -10.70
C LEU A 55 11.15 18.99 -10.65
N LYS A 56 12.14 18.38 -11.30
CA LYS A 56 13.50 18.92 -11.41
C LYS A 56 13.71 19.62 -12.73
N ASN A 57 14.51 20.70 -12.70
CA ASN A 57 14.94 21.48 -13.87
C ASN A 57 13.78 21.98 -14.74
N GLU A 58 12.69 22.44 -14.12
CA GLU A 58 11.51 22.95 -14.85
C GLU A 58 11.91 24.07 -15.84
N GLY A 59 11.56 23.89 -17.12
CA GLY A 59 11.87 24.85 -18.18
C GLY A 59 13.34 24.85 -18.63
N GLN A 60 14.14 23.85 -18.22
CA GLN A 60 15.55 23.70 -18.61
C GLN A 60 15.83 22.33 -19.24
N VAL A 61 17.00 22.18 -19.87
CA VAL A 61 17.46 20.87 -20.37
C VAL A 61 17.66 19.93 -19.17
N GLY A 62 17.12 18.72 -19.25
CA GLY A 62 17.12 17.77 -18.13
C GLY A 62 15.91 17.91 -17.21
N GLN A 63 14.79 18.46 -17.68
CA GLN A 63 13.53 18.45 -16.95
C GLN A 63 13.07 17.00 -16.71
N ALA A 64 12.94 16.61 -15.45
CA ALA A 64 12.53 15.27 -15.06
C ALA A 64 11.76 15.26 -13.74
N VAL A 65 10.91 14.25 -13.57
CA VAL A 65 10.21 14.02 -12.30
C VAL A 65 11.03 13.02 -11.48
N GLN A 66 11.35 13.38 -10.24
CA GLN A 66 11.87 12.45 -9.23
C GLN A 66 10.74 12.10 -8.27
N VAL A 67 10.52 10.81 -8.03
CA VAL A 67 9.56 10.33 -7.03
C VAL A 67 10.31 9.60 -5.93
N ARG A 68 9.99 9.91 -4.68
CA ARG A 68 10.44 9.16 -3.50
C ARG A 68 9.21 8.70 -2.75
N GLY A 69 9.22 7.46 -2.28
CA GLY A 69 8.08 6.97 -1.52
C GLY A 69 8.39 5.72 -0.72
N SER A 70 7.39 5.31 0.02
CA SER A 70 7.36 4.04 0.72
C SER A 70 5.98 3.40 0.64
N TYR A 71 5.93 2.09 0.67
CA TYR A 71 4.70 1.36 0.97
C TYR A 71 5.01 0.23 1.94
N SER A 72 4.06 -0.07 2.82
CA SER A 72 4.20 -1.11 3.82
C SER A 72 2.92 -1.91 4.01
N TRP A 73 3.07 -3.17 4.39
CA TRP A 73 1.97 -4.09 4.67
C TRP A 73 2.38 -5.11 5.73
N ILE A 74 1.39 -5.70 6.38
CA ILE A 74 1.58 -6.86 7.25
C ILE A 74 1.41 -8.12 6.40
N ALA A 75 2.45 -8.93 6.31
CA ALA A 75 2.40 -10.17 5.55
C ALA A 75 1.83 -11.32 6.40
N PRO A 76 1.42 -12.44 5.77
CA PRO A 76 0.89 -13.61 6.49
C PRO A 76 1.87 -14.24 7.49
N ASP A 77 3.17 -13.96 7.37
CA ASP A 77 4.21 -14.39 8.30
C ASP A 77 4.25 -13.55 9.60
N GLY A 78 3.38 -12.53 9.72
CA GLY A 78 3.27 -11.66 10.89
C GLY A 78 4.26 -10.49 10.90
N TYR A 79 5.14 -10.39 9.90
CA TYR A 79 6.11 -9.31 9.79
C TYR A 79 5.53 -8.14 8.99
N LYS A 80 5.95 -6.93 9.37
CA LYS A 80 5.73 -5.74 8.56
C LYS A 80 6.86 -5.63 7.55
N TYR A 81 6.50 -5.53 6.28
CA TYR A 81 7.43 -5.22 5.21
C TYR A 81 7.23 -3.77 4.82
N THR A 82 8.32 -3.02 4.71
CA THR A 82 8.34 -1.64 4.21
C THR A 82 9.28 -1.59 3.03
N VAL A 83 8.76 -1.19 1.87
CA VAL A 83 9.56 -0.94 0.66
C VAL A 83 9.76 0.56 0.57
N ASN A 84 11.01 1.01 0.58
CA ASN A 84 11.38 2.39 0.30
C ASN A 84 11.93 2.47 -1.11
N TYR A 85 11.59 3.52 -1.86
CA TYR A 85 12.01 3.63 -3.25
C TYR A 85 12.28 5.06 -3.70
N VAL A 86 13.11 5.15 -4.74
CA VAL A 86 13.36 6.35 -5.54
C VAL A 86 13.23 6.00 -7.01
N ALA A 87 12.46 6.79 -7.75
CA ALA A 87 12.34 6.72 -9.20
C ALA A 87 12.78 8.06 -9.80
N ASP A 88 13.76 8.04 -10.69
CA ASP A 88 14.27 9.22 -11.40
C ASP A 88 14.85 8.80 -12.77
N GLU A 89 15.61 9.70 -13.40
CA GLU A 89 16.30 9.47 -14.68
C GLU A 89 17.19 8.22 -14.69
N ASN A 90 17.67 7.78 -13.52
CA ASN A 90 18.50 6.58 -13.38
C ASN A 90 17.66 5.32 -13.09
N GLY A 91 16.33 5.37 -13.30
CA GLY A 91 15.41 4.27 -13.11
C GLY A 91 14.87 4.13 -11.68
N TYR A 92 14.23 2.99 -11.42
CA TYR A 92 13.64 2.65 -10.12
C TYR A 92 14.63 1.88 -9.25
N ARG A 93 14.81 2.33 -8.00
CA ARG A 93 15.70 1.68 -7.02
C ARG A 93 14.97 1.59 -5.69
N SER A 94 15.02 0.44 -5.04
CA SER A 94 14.33 0.20 -3.79
C SER A 94 15.14 -0.58 -2.76
N THR A 95 14.77 -0.42 -1.50
CA THR A 95 15.23 -1.22 -0.36
C THR A 95 14.01 -1.75 0.39
N ILE A 96 14.18 -2.89 1.07
CA ILE A 96 13.11 -3.54 1.83
C ILE A 96 13.56 -3.67 3.27
N ASP A 97 12.77 -3.11 4.18
CA ASP A 97 12.92 -3.29 5.61
C ASP A 97 11.88 -4.30 6.10
N LYS A 98 12.33 -5.24 6.93
CA LYS A 98 11.48 -6.26 7.57
C LYS A 98 11.50 -6.03 9.08
N GLU A 99 10.33 -5.76 9.65
CA GLU A 99 10.16 -5.51 11.08
C GLU A 99 9.25 -6.59 11.68
N GLU A 100 9.67 -7.18 12.80
CA GLU A 100 8.77 -8.00 13.59
C GLU A 100 7.71 -7.10 14.22
N ARG A 101 6.43 -7.45 14.05
CA ARG A 101 5.35 -6.71 14.70
C ARG A 101 5.48 -6.91 16.20
N GLN A 102 6.06 -5.94 16.90
CA GLN A 102 5.94 -5.88 18.35
C GLN A 102 4.46 -5.74 18.66
N TYR A 103 3.83 -6.83 19.13
CA TYR A 103 2.54 -6.72 19.79
C TYR A 103 2.78 -5.76 20.94
N ARG A 104 2.35 -4.50 20.79
CA ARG A 104 2.22 -3.61 21.92
C ARG A 104 1.16 -4.27 22.78
N LEU A 105 1.60 -5.04 23.78
CA LEU A 105 0.77 -5.43 24.90
C LEU A 105 0.29 -4.11 25.48
N SER A 106 -0.92 -3.69 25.08
CA SER A 106 -1.68 -2.68 25.80
C SER A 106 -1.94 -3.30 27.17
N SER A 107 -0.97 -3.10 28.04
CA SER A 107 -0.97 -3.52 29.42
C SER A 107 -1.80 -2.48 30.15
N GLN A 108 -3.01 -2.89 30.52
CA GLN A 108 -3.94 -2.30 31.51
C GLN A 108 -4.38 -0.84 31.31
#